data_AF-A0AA35PF45-F1
#
_entry.id   AF-A0AA35PF45-F1
#
_cell.length_a   1.000
_cell.length_b   1.000
_cell.length_c   1.000
_cell.angle_alpha   90.00
_cell.angle_beta   90.00
_cell.angle_gamma   90.00
#
_symmetry.space_group_name_H-M   'P 1'
#
loop_
_entity.id
_entity.type
_entity.pdbx_description
1 polymer ?
#
loop_
_entity_poly.entity_id
_entity_poly.type
_entity_poly.pdbx_seq_one_letter_code
_entity_poly.pdbx_strand_id
1 'polypeptide(L)'
;MASLVPLPPFAPASESWDSYLACFDCYLQANERTEVSKERKWGLFLSLYGPDVFETARASVVPEAVQATPWDTIQEKLCNHYAPKLSKIVARHAFYHWNQSEGESVNNYTAALQQAAMHCEFRDLDDALMDRIVCGVRDIHLQRRLLAKPDITLQKGGRGLRSCRTLRPGDPQGQQPALC
;
A
#
# COMPACT_ATOMS: atom_id res chain seq x y z
N MET A 1 -19.20 -23.12 -20.83
CA MET A 1 -18.92 -21.93 -20.01
C MET A 1 -17.72 -22.28 -19.15
N ALA A 2 -16.64 -21.49 -19.20
CA ALA A 2 -15.48 -21.75 -18.35
C ALA A 2 -15.90 -21.53 -16.90
N SER A 3 -15.86 -22.60 -16.10
CA SER A 3 -16.07 -22.49 -14.66
C SER A 3 -14.89 -21.71 -14.10
N LEU A 4 -15.11 -20.44 -13.74
CA LEU A 4 -14.10 -19.66 -13.04
C LEU A 4 -13.84 -20.31 -11.67
N VAL A 5 -12.57 -20.37 -11.27
CA VAL A 5 -12.20 -20.87 -9.94
C VAL A 5 -12.85 -19.96 -8.90
N PRO A 6 -13.58 -20.50 -7.91
CA PRO A 6 -14.16 -19.69 -6.85
C PRO A 6 -13.06 -18.97 -6.07
N LEU A 7 -13.30 -17.70 -5.71
CA LEU A 7 -12.40 -16.93 -4.85
C LEU A 7 -12.19 -17.72 -3.53
N PRO A 8 -10.94 -18.01 -3.13
CA PRO A 8 -10.68 -18.72 -1.89
C PRO A 8 -11.11 -17.85 -0.69
N PRO A 9 -11.36 -18.46 0.49
CA PRO A 9 -11.62 -17.70 1.70
C PRO A 9 -10.46 -16.78 2.09
N PHE A 10 -10.79 -15.66 2.74
CA PHE A 10 -9.81 -14.71 3.24
C PHE A 10 -8.83 -15.37 4.21
N ALA A 11 -7.54 -15.20 3.96
CA ALA A 11 -6.47 -15.76 4.77
C ALA A 11 -5.58 -14.65 5.37
N PRO A 12 -5.88 -14.14 6.59
CA PRO A 12 -5.18 -12.99 7.18
C PRO A 12 -3.67 -13.21 7.40
N ALA A 13 -3.21 -14.46 7.39
CA ALA A 13 -1.78 -14.79 7.50
C ALA A 13 -0.99 -14.57 6.19
N SER A 14 -1.66 -14.54 5.04
CA SER A 14 -1.02 -14.51 3.72
C SER A 14 -1.42 -13.31 2.86
N GLU A 15 -2.51 -12.62 3.17
CA GLU A 15 -2.98 -11.46 2.41
C GLU A 15 -3.57 -10.37 3.31
N SER A 16 -3.57 -9.13 2.82
CA SER A 16 -4.23 -8.02 3.51
C SER A 16 -5.73 -7.99 3.20
N TRP A 17 -6.53 -7.46 4.13
CA TRP A 17 -7.96 -7.27 3.92
C TRP A 17 -8.28 -6.42 2.69
N ASP A 18 -7.53 -5.35 2.48
CA ASP A 18 -7.70 -4.47 1.31
C ASP A 18 -7.40 -5.20 0.00
N SER A 19 -6.35 -6.05 -0.02
CA SER A 19 -6.04 -6.89 -1.18
C SER A 19 -7.16 -7.89 -1.46
N TYR A 20 -7.72 -8.52 -0.42
CA TYR A 20 -8.83 -9.47 -0.56
C TYR A 20 -10.10 -8.80 -1.09
N LEU A 21 -10.45 -7.60 -0.60
CA LEU A 21 -11.57 -6.81 -1.11
C LEU A 21 -11.38 -6.45 -2.59
N ALA A 22 -10.17 -6.05 -3.00
CA ALA A 22 -9.86 -5.78 -4.40
C ALA A 22 -9.98 -7.04 -5.28
N CYS A 23 -9.48 -8.19 -4.81
CA CYS A 23 -9.66 -9.47 -5.50
C CYS A 23 -11.13 -9.86 -5.63
N PHE A 24 -11.95 -9.58 -4.60
CA PHE A 24 -13.39 -9.81 -4.66
C PHE A 24 -14.08 -8.92 -5.69
N ASP A 25 -13.70 -7.65 -5.80
CA ASP A 25 -14.21 -6.76 -6.84
C ASP A 25 -13.83 -7.26 -8.25
N CYS A 26 -12.58 -7.70 -8.45
CA CYS A 26 -12.17 -8.36 -9.69
C CYS A 26 -12.96 -9.65 -9.98
N TYR A 27 -13.27 -10.44 -8.95
CA TYR A 27 -14.08 -11.64 -9.08
C TYR A 27 -15.50 -11.31 -9.55
N LEU A 28 -16.14 -10.26 -8.98
CA LEU A 28 -17.45 -9.82 -9.44
C LEU A 28 -17.43 -9.34 -10.89
N GLN A 29 -16.39 -8.59 -11.28
CA GLN A 29 -16.21 -8.14 -12.67
C GLN A 29 -16.06 -9.32 -13.64
N ALA A 30 -15.20 -10.30 -13.31
CA ALA A 30 -14.97 -11.47 -14.14
C ALA A 30 -16.23 -12.35 -14.33
N ASN A 31 -17.17 -12.27 -13.39
CA ASN A 31 -18.44 -12.99 -13.42
C ASN A 31 -19.62 -12.15 -13.93
N GLU A 32 -19.38 -10.95 -14.46
CA GLU A 32 -20.42 -10.02 -14.95
C GLU A 32 -21.46 -9.65 -13.86
N ARG A 33 -21.00 -9.58 -12.60
CA ARG A 33 -21.82 -9.28 -11.40
C ARG A 33 -21.50 -7.89 -10.84
N THR A 34 -21.33 -6.90 -11.70
CA THR A 34 -21.04 -5.52 -11.28
C THR A 34 -22.29 -4.75 -10.86
N GLU A 35 -23.45 -5.08 -11.42
CA GLU A 35 -24.73 -4.38 -11.19
C GLU A 35 -25.60 -5.00 -10.07
N VAL A 36 -24.99 -5.77 -9.16
CA VAL A 36 -25.73 -6.36 -8.04
C VAL A 36 -25.96 -5.31 -6.94
N SER A 37 -27.11 -5.38 -6.26
CA SER A 37 -27.39 -4.50 -5.12
C SER A 37 -26.32 -4.67 -4.04
N LYS A 38 -26.13 -3.65 -3.17
CA LYS A 38 -25.18 -3.73 -2.05
C LYS A 38 -25.41 -4.98 -1.19
N GLU A 39 -26.67 -5.29 -0.91
CA GLU A 39 -27.08 -6.43 -0.09
C GLU A 39 -26.70 -7.75 -0.76
N ARG A 40 -26.83 -7.83 -2.10
CA ARG A 40 -26.48 -9.04 -2.85
C ARG A 40 -24.98 -9.18 -3.07
N LYS A 41 -24.27 -8.08 -3.30
CA LYS A 41 -22.80 -8.03 -3.29
C LYS A 41 -22.28 -8.59 -1.97
N TRP A 42 -22.88 -8.15 -0.86
CA TRP A 42 -22.50 -8.63 0.44
C TRP A 42 -22.91 -10.07 0.73
N GLY A 43 -24.10 -10.51 0.31
CA GLY A 43 -24.47 -11.94 0.37
C GLY A 43 -23.45 -12.84 -0.32
N LEU A 44 -22.95 -12.41 -1.49
CA LEU A 44 -21.89 -13.12 -2.20
C LEU A 44 -20.58 -13.09 -1.41
N PHE A 45 -20.19 -11.93 -0.88
CA PHE A 45 -18.99 -11.83 -0.05
C PHE A 45 -19.10 -12.72 1.20
N LEU A 46 -20.29 -12.77 1.84
CA LEU A 46 -20.58 -13.62 3.00
C LEU A 46 -20.48 -15.11 2.70
N SER A 47 -20.79 -15.52 1.48
CA SER A 47 -20.60 -16.90 1.07
C SER A 47 -19.13 -17.29 0.86
N LEU A 48 -18.20 -16.31 0.77
CA LEU A 48 -16.81 -16.54 0.35
C LEU A 48 -15.79 -16.38 1.47
N TYR A 49 -15.96 -15.47 2.44
CA TYR A 49 -14.89 -15.12 3.39
C TYR A 49 -14.50 -16.19 4.43
N GLY A 50 -15.21 -17.31 4.51
CA GLY A 50 -14.95 -18.42 5.45
C GLY A 50 -15.53 -18.27 6.87
N PRO A 51 -15.41 -19.31 7.72
CA PRO A 51 -16.02 -19.32 9.05
C PRO A 51 -15.45 -18.25 10.00
N ASP A 52 -14.15 -17.96 9.93
CA ASP A 52 -13.49 -17.06 10.88
C ASP A 52 -13.97 -15.61 10.75
N VAL A 53 -14.13 -15.13 9.52
CA VAL A 53 -14.63 -13.77 9.26
C VAL A 53 -16.09 -13.61 9.70
N PHE A 54 -16.92 -14.66 9.55
CA PHE A 54 -18.29 -14.65 10.06
C PHE A 54 -18.31 -14.52 11.59
N GLU A 55 -17.46 -15.28 12.27
CA GLU A 55 -17.34 -15.24 13.73
C GLU A 55 -16.86 -13.87 14.23
N THR A 56 -15.90 -13.25 13.55
CA THR A 56 -15.51 -11.85 13.82
C THR A 56 -16.67 -10.89 13.62
N ALA A 57 -17.42 -11.01 12.52
CA ALA A 57 -18.58 -10.16 12.26
C ALA A 57 -19.63 -10.30 13.37
N ARG A 58 -19.95 -11.55 13.75
CA ARG A 58 -20.89 -11.86 14.82
C ARG A 58 -20.45 -11.28 16.16
N ALA A 59 -19.19 -11.45 16.53
CA ALA A 59 -18.63 -10.90 17.76
C ALA A 59 -18.65 -9.36 17.78
N SER A 60 -18.52 -8.72 16.60
CA SER A 60 -18.41 -7.26 16.48
C SER A 60 -19.74 -6.51 16.56
N VAL A 61 -20.88 -7.22 16.48
CA VAL A 61 -22.23 -6.65 16.47
C VAL A 61 -23.10 -7.08 17.65
N VAL A 62 -22.53 -7.78 18.64
CA VAL A 62 -23.24 -8.15 19.88
C VAL A 62 -23.72 -6.87 20.61
N PRO A 63 -24.98 -6.82 21.11
CA PRO A 63 -25.96 -7.91 21.24
C PRO A 63 -26.86 -8.17 20.02
N GLU A 64 -26.77 -7.35 18.96
CA GLU A 64 -27.55 -7.54 17.76
C GLU A 64 -27.13 -8.81 16.97
N ALA A 65 -28.09 -9.35 16.21
CA ALA A 65 -27.80 -10.42 15.26
C ALA A 65 -27.21 -9.83 13.98
N VAL A 66 -26.24 -10.53 13.35
CA VAL A 66 -25.63 -10.13 12.07
C VAL A 66 -26.70 -9.85 11.00
N GLN A 67 -27.80 -10.61 10.99
CA GLN A 67 -28.90 -10.44 10.05
C GLN A 67 -29.75 -9.18 10.32
N ALA A 68 -29.69 -8.64 11.54
CA ALA A 68 -30.42 -7.45 11.96
C ALA A 68 -29.57 -6.18 11.91
N THR A 69 -28.24 -6.29 11.75
CA THR A 69 -27.33 -5.16 11.65
C THR A 69 -27.24 -4.65 10.20
N PRO A 70 -27.28 -3.33 9.96
CA PRO A 70 -27.06 -2.77 8.63
C PRO A 70 -25.73 -3.21 8.04
N TRP A 71 -25.75 -3.47 6.73
CA TRP A 71 -24.59 -3.94 6.00
C TRP A 71 -23.38 -2.99 6.17
N ASP A 72 -23.56 -1.70 5.88
CA ASP A 72 -22.48 -0.71 5.95
C ASP A 72 -21.80 -0.70 7.35
N THR A 73 -22.54 -1.02 8.42
CA THR A 73 -22.00 -1.15 9.79
C THR A 73 -21.13 -2.39 9.97
N ILE A 74 -21.56 -3.55 9.47
CA ILE A 74 -20.73 -4.78 9.52
C ILE A 74 -19.46 -4.58 8.71
N GLN A 75 -19.56 -3.94 7.53
CA GLN A 75 -18.41 -3.61 6.69
C GLN A 75 -17.37 -2.81 7.48
N GLU A 76 -17.83 -1.73 8.11
CA GLU A 76 -16.97 -0.85 8.89
C GLU A 76 -16.28 -1.60 10.03
N LYS A 77 -17.02 -2.44 10.77
CA LYS A 77 -16.46 -3.25 11.87
C LYS A 77 -15.38 -4.22 11.39
N LEU A 78 -15.63 -4.92 10.29
CA LEU A 78 -14.66 -5.85 9.71
C LEU A 78 -13.42 -5.12 9.18
N CYS A 79 -13.60 -4.00 8.48
CA CYS A 79 -12.48 -3.16 8.04
C CYS A 79 -11.65 -2.68 9.24
N ASN A 80 -12.28 -2.22 10.32
CA ASN A 80 -11.56 -1.80 11.53
C ASN A 80 -10.82 -2.95 12.23
N HIS A 81 -11.30 -4.19 12.09
CA HIS A 81 -10.65 -5.37 12.67
C HIS A 81 -9.47 -5.86 11.85
N TYR A 82 -9.66 -6.01 10.53
CA TYR A 82 -8.67 -6.65 9.64
C TYR A 82 -7.75 -5.66 8.90
N ALA A 83 -8.17 -4.40 8.76
CA ALA A 83 -7.37 -3.30 8.24
C ALA A 83 -7.52 -2.06 9.14
N PRO A 84 -7.13 -2.15 10.44
CA PRO A 84 -7.22 -1.01 11.33
C PRO A 84 -6.46 0.16 10.72
N LYS A 85 -7.12 1.31 10.59
CA LYS A 85 -6.48 2.49 10.00
C LYS A 85 -5.27 2.86 10.84
N LEU A 86 -4.07 2.60 10.31
CA LEU A 86 -2.83 3.08 10.91
C LEU A 86 -2.91 4.60 10.98
N SER A 87 -2.56 5.17 12.13
CA SER A 87 -2.43 6.61 12.21
C SER A 87 -1.34 7.05 11.23
N LYS A 88 -1.58 8.16 10.51
CA LYS A 88 -0.59 8.72 9.59
C LYS A 88 0.79 8.89 10.24
N ILE A 89 0.83 9.16 11.54
CA ILE A 89 2.06 9.36 12.31
C ILE A 89 2.81 8.03 12.47
N VAL A 90 2.12 6.96 12.84
CA VAL A 90 2.73 5.63 12.99
C VAL A 90 3.22 5.10 11.64
N ALA A 91 2.41 5.24 10.58
CA ALA A 91 2.80 4.83 9.24
C ALA A 91 4.06 5.58 8.76
N ARG A 92 4.08 6.91 8.93
CA ARG A 92 5.25 7.73 8.58
C ARG A 92 6.47 7.39 9.43
N HIS A 93 6.28 7.13 10.72
CA HIS A 93 7.38 6.71 11.59
C HIS A 93 8.02 5.42 11.08
N ALA A 94 7.21 4.39 10.78
CA ALA A 94 7.70 3.14 10.23
C ALA A 94 8.40 3.34 8.87
N PHE A 95 7.80 4.13 7.99
CA PHE A 95 8.37 4.49 6.69
C PHE A 95 9.75 5.13 6.83
N TYR A 96 9.90 6.16 7.67
CA TYR A 96 11.17 6.88 7.85
C TYR A 96 12.26 6.06 8.54
N HIS A 97 11.89 4.99 9.26
CA HIS A 97 12.84 4.05 9.87
C HIS A 97 13.22 2.88 8.95
N TRP A 98 12.60 2.76 7.77
CA TRP A 98 12.87 1.64 6.87
C TRP A 98 14.17 1.88 6.07
N ASN A 99 15.16 1.04 6.33
CA ASN A 99 16.47 1.04 5.67
C ASN A 99 16.64 -0.20 4.80
N GLN A 100 17.48 -0.08 3.77
CA GLN A 100 17.85 -1.23 2.94
C GLN A 100 18.58 -2.27 3.79
N SER A 101 18.07 -3.50 3.77
CA SER A 101 18.66 -4.62 4.51
C SER A 101 19.94 -5.11 3.82
N GLU A 102 20.78 -5.83 4.58
CA GLU A 102 21.95 -6.49 3.99
C GLU A 102 21.52 -7.55 2.95
N GLY A 103 22.13 -7.51 1.77
CA GLY A 103 21.78 -8.40 0.65
C GLY A 103 20.48 -8.03 -0.09
N GLU A 104 19.72 -7.03 0.37
CA GLU A 104 18.53 -6.56 -0.33
C GLU A 104 18.91 -5.74 -1.57
N SER A 105 18.26 -5.97 -2.71
CA SER A 105 18.47 -5.12 -3.89
C SER A 105 17.78 -3.76 -3.74
N VAL A 106 18.33 -2.72 -4.38
CA VAL A 106 17.73 -1.36 -4.37
C VAL A 106 16.29 -1.38 -4.91
N ASN A 107 15.99 -2.27 -5.87
CA ASN A 107 14.65 -2.41 -6.43
C ASN A 107 13.65 -2.98 -5.41
N ASN A 108 14.05 -4.01 -4.65
CA ASN A 108 13.20 -4.59 -3.60
C ASN A 108 12.98 -3.59 -2.47
N TYR A 109 14.04 -2.88 -2.07
CA TYR A 109 13.94 -1.81 -1.08
C TYR A 109 12.98 -0.71 -1.52
N THR A 110 13.09 -0.25 -2.77
CA THR A 110 12.19 0.76 -3.34
C THR A 110 10.74 0.28 -3.37
N ALA A 111 10.51 -0.98 -3.78
CA ALA A 111 9.17 -1.57 -3.78
C ALA A 111 8.58 -1.66 -2.36
N ALA A 112 9.38 -2.07 -1.37
CA ALA A 112 8.96 -2.12 0.02
C ALA A 112 8.58 -0.73 0.56
N LEU A 113 9.36 0.30 0.25
CA LEU A 113 9.04 1.69 0.60
C LEU A 113 7.74 2.18 -0.04
N GLN A 114 7.51 1.86 -1.31
CA GLN A 114 6.27 2.21 -2.02
C GLN A 114 5.05 1.58 -1.33
N GLN A 115 5.15 0.33 -0.90
CA GLN A 115 4.09 -0.34 -0.14
C GLN A 115 3.89 0.34 1.23
N ALA A 116 4.97 0.60 1.97
CA ALA A 116 4.89 1.26 3.28
C ALA A 116 4.27 2.68 3.20
N ALA A 117 4.49 3.37 2.10
CA ALA A 117 3.99 4.74 1.91
C ALA A 117 2.46 4.82 1.67
N MET A 118 1.78 3.72 1.31
CA MET A 118 0.34 3.70 1.03
C MET A 118 -0.51 4.25 2.19
N HIS A 119 -0.07 4.04 3.44
CA HIS A 119 -0.80 4.46 4.63
C HIS A 119 -0.27 5.78 5.24
N CYS A 120 0.71 6.43 4.60
CA CYS A 120 1.38 7.61 5.15
C CYS A 120 0.65 8.93 4.85
N GLU A 121 -0.31 8.94 3.93
CA GLU A 121 -1.04 10.14 3.50
C GLU A 121 -0.07 11.30 3.14
N PHE A 122 1.01 11.01 2.39
CA PHE A 122 1.95 12.03 1.94
C PHE A 122 1.27 12.98 0.94
N ARG A 123 1.55 14.29 1.06
CA ARG A 123 1.08 15.28 0.06
C ARG A 123 1.83 15.12 -1.25
N ASP A 124 3.15 14.93 -1.14
CA ASP A 124 4.01 14.56 -2.24
C ASP A 124 4.66 13.21 -1.92
N LEU A 125 4.13 12.16 -2.52
CA LEU A 125 4.61 10.80 -2.33
C LEU A 125 5.96 10.58 -3.03
N ASP A 126 6.14 11.19 -4.21
CA ASP A 126 7.36 10.98 -4.99
C ASP A 126 8.54 11.63 -4.27
N ASP A 127 8.35 12.82 -3.70
CA ASP A 127 9.34 13.52 -2.87
C ASP A 127 9.72 12.72 -1.61
N ALA A 128 8.72 12.27 -0.84
CA ALA A 128 8.96 11.48 0.37
C ALA A 128 9.67 10.15 0.09
N LEU A 129 9.34 9.47 -1.02
CA LEU A 129 10.02 8.26 -1.46
C LEU A 129 11.47 8.55 -1.84
N MET A 130 11.75 9.63 -2.57
CA MET A 130 13.12 10.00 -2.94
C MET A 130 13.98 10.25 -1.71
N ASP A 131 13.51 11.09 -0.79
CA ASP A 131 14.20 11.39 0.46
C ASP A 131 14.55 10.11 1.22
N ARG A 132 13.58 9.21 1.35
CA ARG A 132 13.78 7.94 2.06
C ARG A 132 14.74 7.02 1.33
N ILE A 133 14.63 6.87 0.01
CA ILE A 133 15.53 5.98 -0.74
C ILE A 133 16.97 6.48 -0.64
N VAL A 134 17.19 7.78 -0.81
CA VAL A 134 18.53 8.37 -0.70
C VAL A 134 19.09 8.20 0.72
N CYS A 135 18.30 8.50 1.74
CA CYS A 135 18.75 8.41 3.14
C CYS A 135 18.91 6.96 3.65
N GLY A 136 18.19 6.00 3.09
CA GLY A 136 18.15 4.62 3.59
C GLY A 136 18.84 3.57 2.73
N VAL A 137 19.43 3.96 1.59
CA VAL A 137 20.29 3.06 0.80
C VAL A 137 21.56 2.73 1.58
N ARG A 138 21.96 1.44 1.58
CA ARG A 138 23.10 0.94 2.35
C ARG A 138 24.45 1.26 1.71
N ASP A 139 24.51 1.30 0.37
CA ASP A 139 25.73 1.63 -0.36
C ASP A 139 26.06 3.12 -0.20
N ILE A 140 27.07 3.41 0.62
CA ILE A 140 27.51 4.77 0.93
C ILE A 140 28.05 5.52 -0.30
N HIS A 141 28.63 4.82 -1.27
CA HIS A 141 29.11 5.45 -2.50
C HIS A 141 27.94 5.82 -3.40
N LEU A 142 26.93 4.95 -3.50
CA LEU A 142 25.68 5.26 -4.19
C LEU A 142 24.95 6.42 -3.51
N GLN A 143 24.81 6.40 -2.19
CA GLN A 143 24.19 7.48 -1.42
C GLN A 143 24.86 8.83 -1.69
N ARG A 144 26.19 8.90 -1.58
CA ARG A 144 26.95 10.13 -1.88
C ARG A 144 26.73 10.61 -3.31
N ARG A 145 26.71 9.70 -4.29
CA ARG A 145 26.43 10.03 -5.70
C ARG A 145 25.02 10.54 -5.92
N LEU A 146 24.04 10.09 -5.13
CA LEU A 146 22.67 10.58 -5.19
C LEU A 146 22.58 11.97 -4.55
N LEU A 147 23.12 12.15 -3.34
CA LEU A 147 23.13 13.45 -2.64
C LEU A 147 23.85 14.57 -3.42
N ALA A 148 24.80 14.22 -4.30
CA ALA A 148 25.50 15.19 -5.15
C ALA A 148 24.68 15.66 -6.37
N LYS A 149 23.48 15.12 -6.62
CA LYS A 149 22.65 15.49 -7.78
C LYS A 149 21.57 16.50 -7.38
N PRO A 150 21.43 17.62 -8.11
CA PRO A 150 20.45 18.65 -7.79
C PRO A 150 19.00 18.20 -8.05
N ASP A 151 18.78 17.39 -9.10
CA ASP A 151 17.46 16.90 -9.48
C ASP A 151 17.47 15.37 -9.61
N ILE A 152 16.85 14.69 -8.65
CA ILE A 152 16.53 13.26 -8.72
C ILE A 152 15.02 13.18 -8.96
N THR A 153 14.58 12.27 -9.84
CA THR A 153 13.16 12.02 -10.06
C THR A 153 12.85 10.53 -10.07
N LEU A 154 11.69 10.16 -9.53
CA LEU A 154 11.13 8.82 -9.67
C LEU A 154 10.34 8.74 -10.98
N GLN A 155 10.75 7.85 -11.87
CA GLN A 155 9.99 7.56 -13.10
C GLN A 155 8.83 6.62 -12.75
N LYS A 156 7.60 7.08 -12.95
CA LYS A 156 6.41 6.22 -12.86
C LYS A 156 6.44 5.20 -14.01
N GLY A 157 6.70 3.94 -13.69
CA GLY A 157 6.66 2.81 -14.64
C GLY A 157 7.98 2.10 -14.92
N GLY A 158 9.09 2.49 -14.31
CA GLY A 158 10.36 1.77 -14.39
C GLY A 158 10.94 1.56 -12.99
N ARG A 159 11.14 0.31 -12.59
CA ARG A 159 11.85 -0.07 -11.35
C ARG A 159 13.26 0.53 -11.37
N GLY A 160 13.43 1.74 -10.86
CA GLY A 160 14.72 2.40 -10.75
C GLY A 160 14.67 3.93 -10.73
N LEU A 161 15.40 4.52 -9.78
CA LEU A 161 15.74 5.93 -9.76
C LEU A 161 16.59 6.29 -10.98
N ARG A 162 16.19 7.32 -11.73
CA ARG A 162 17.04 7.95 -12.76
C ARG A 162 17.27 9.40 -12.38
N SER A 163 18.47 9.90 -12.67
CA SER A 163 18.73 11.33 -12.60
C SER A 163 18.20 12.01 -13.86
N CYS A 164 17.33 12.99 -13.69
CA CYS A 164 16.93 13.86 -14.79
C CYS A 164 18.00 14.95 -14.95
N ARG A 165 18.56 15.09 -16.15
CA ARG A 165 19.44 16.22 -16.47
C ARG A 165 18.57 17.33 -17.04
N THR A 166 17.95 18.14 -16.20
CA THR A 166 17.40 19.43 -16.63
C THR A 166 18.56 20.37 -16.87
N LEU A 167 19.15 20.27 -18.08
CA LEU A 167 20.09 21.26 -18.58
C LEU A 167 19.36 22.61 -18.67
N ARG A 168 19.59 23.51 -17.71
CA ARG A 168 19.55 24.94 -18.03
C ARG A 168 20.95 25.33 -18.52
N PRO A 169 21.08 25.89 -19.73
CA PRO A 169 22.33 26.45 -20.19
C PRO A 169 22.57 27.78 -19.48
N GLY A 170 23.66 27.85 -18.71
CA GLY A 170 24.20 29.08 -18.12
C GLY A 170 23.96 29.20 -16.62
N ASP A 171 24.94 28.80 -15.80
CA ASP A 171 25.69 29.73 -14.92
C ASP A 171 26.70 28.99 -14.01
N PRO A 172 27.71 29.71 -13.46
CA PRO A 172 29.08 29.21 -13.34
C PRO A 172 29.37 28.47 -12.02
N GLN A 173 30.50 27.75 -12.05
CA GLN A 173 31.10 27.06 -10.91
C GLN A 173 31.25 27.99 -9.69
N GLY A 174 30.77 27.56 -8.52
CA GLY A 174 31.05 28.26 -7.27
C GLY A 174 30.34 27.72 -6.04
N GLN A 175 31.15 27.31 -5.06
CA GLN A 175 30.84 27.10 -3.64
C GLN A 175 29.94 25.91 -3.21
N GLN A 176 30.59 25.01 -2.47
CA GLN A 176 30.01 24.00 -1.59
C GLN A 176 29.30 24.68 -0.40
N PRO A 177 28.05 24.35 -0.03
CA PRO A 177 27.51 24.79 1.25
C PRO A 177 27.95 23.85 2.36
N ALA A 178 28.45 24.44 3.44
CA ALA A 178 28.66 23.79 4.73
C ALA A 178 27.30 23.36 5.30
N LEU A 179 27.20 22.10 5.72
CA LEU A 179 26.09 21.60 6.51
C LEU A 179 26.30 22.04 7.97
N CYS A 180 25.32 22.75 8.52
CA CYS A 180 25.08 22.86 9.96
C CYS A 180 24.12 21.76 10.39
#